data_AF-A0AAV4HSU0-F1
#
_entry.id   AF-A0AAV4HSU0-F1
#
_cell.length_a   1.000
_cell.length_b   1.000
_cell.length_c   1.000
_cell.angle_alpha   90.00
_cell.angle_beta   90.00
_cell.angle_gamma   90.00
#
_symmetry.space_group_name_H-M   'P 1'
#
loop_
_entity.id
_entity.type
_entity.pdbx_description
1 polymer ?
#
loop_
_entity_poly.entity_id
_entity_poly.type
_entity_poly.pdbx_seq_one_letter_code
_entity_poly.pdbx_strand_id
1 'polypeptide(L)'
;MCDRSNAEEIVGEMLEYLESADYSIREEMVLKVAILAEKYAVDYTWYVDVILNLIRIAGDYVSEEVWYRVIQIVINRDDVQGYAAKTVFEALQAPACHENMVKVGGYILGEFGNLIAGDPRS
;
A
#
# COMPACT_ATOMS: atom_id res chain seq x y z
N MET A 1 5.34 1.87 -23.08
CA MET A 1 3.94 1.70 -22.63
C MET A 1 4.00 0.69 -21.50
N CYS A 2 3.36 0.93 -20.35
CA CYS A 2 3.46 0.03 -19.17
C CYS A 2 2.64 -1.25 -19.38
N ASP A 3 3.26 -2.40 -19.14
CA ASP A 3 2.71 -3.75 -19.22
C ASP A 3 3.25 -4.63 -18.08
N ARG A 4 2.84 -5.91 -18.02
CA ARG A 4 3.21 -6.82 -16.93
C ARG A 4 4.71 -7.09 -16.79
N SER A 5 5.51 -6.86 -17.84
CA SER A 5 6.96 -7.12 -17.82
C SER A 5 7.79 -5.97 -17.26
N ASN A 6 7.23 -4.75 -17.22
CA ASN A 6 7.93 -3.54 -16.78
C ASN A 6 7.17 -2.77 -15.70
N ALA A 7 6.02 -3.27 -15.22
CA ALA A 7 5.21 -2.57 -14.24
C ALA A 7 5.94 -2.33 -12.91
N GLU A 8 6.67 -3.30 -12.39
CA GLU A 8 7.41 -3.15 -11.13
C GLU A 8 8.49 -2.07 -11.23
N GLU A 9 9.27 -2.06 -12.31
CA GLU A 9 10.30 -1.05 -12.58
C GLU A 9 9.68 0.35 -12.72
N ILE A 10 8.63 0.48 -13.57
CA ILE A 10 7.97 1.78 -13.79
C ILE A 10 7.34 2.30 -12.50
N VAL A 11 6.66 1.45 -11.73
CA VAL A 11 6.06 1.85 -10.45
C VAL A 11 7.13 2.26 -9.44
N GLY A 12 8.25 1.54 -9.38
CA GLY A 12 9.41 1.90 -8.54
C GLY A 12 9.92 3.30 -8.85
N GLU A 13 10.23 3.59 -10.12
CA GLU A 13 10.68 4.90 -10.58
C GLU A 13 9.65 6.01 -10.30
N MET A 14 8.36 5.71 -10.43
CA MET A 14 7.29 6.66 -10.10
C MET A 14 7.22 6.96 -8.59
N LEU A 15 7.43 5.96 -7.74
CA LEU A 15 7.47 6.12 -6.28
C LEU A 15 8.68 6.95 -5.85
N GLU A 16 9.86 6.69 -6.43
CA GLU A 16 11.06 7.49 -6.16
C GLU A 16 10.87 8.95 -6.59
N TYR A 17 10.30 9.18 -7.77
CA TYR A 17 10.03 10.54 -8.23
C TYR A 17 9.01 11.27 -7.34
N LEU A 18 7.99 10.55 -6.83
CA LEU A 18 6.92 11.12 -6.01
C LEU A 18 7.42 11.86 -4.76
N GLU A 19 8.53 11.43 -4.16
CA GLU A 19 9.11 12.07 -2.97
C GLU A 19 9.52 13.53 -3.25
N SER A 20 10.00 13.80 -4.46
CA SER A 20 10.49 15.11 -4.90
C SER A 20 9.54 15.87 -5.84
N ALA A 21 8.43 15.22 -6.24
CA ALA A 21 7.45 15.78 -7.17
C ALA A 21 6.75 17.03 -6.62
N ASP A 22 6.41 17.95 -7.52
CA ASP A 22 5.61 19.15 -7.20
C ASP A 22 4.23 18.78 -6.65
N TYR A 23 3.75 19.53 -5.66
CA TYR A 23 2.47 19.24 -5.00
C TYR A 23 1.27 19.17 -5.96
N SER A 24 1.30 19.91 -7.07
CA SER A 24 0.23 19.93 -8.07
C SER A 24 0.06 18.63 -8.84
N ILE A 25 1.10 17.77 -8.90
CA ILE A 25 1.08 16.52 -9.67
C ILE A 25 0.98 15.27 -8.79
N ARG A 26 1.18 15.40 -7.47
CA ARG A 26 1.21 14.26 -6.54
C ARG A 26 -0.08 13.46 -6.54
N GLU A 27 -1.24 14.13 -6.52
CA GLU A 27 -2.54 13.47 -6.55
C GLU A 27 -2.73 12.61 -7.80
N GLU A 28 -2.43 13.16 -8.98
CA GLU A 28 -2.51 12.43 -10.25
C GLU A 28 -1.51 11.26 -10.29
N MET A 29 -0.30 11.46 -9.77
CA MET A 29 0.72 10.42 -9.70
C MET A 29 0.29 9.27 -8.78
N VAL A 30 -0.20 9.57 -7.57
CA VAL A 30 -0.69 8.56 -6.62
C VAL A 30 -1.77 7.70 -7.26
N LEU A 31 -2.75 8.32 -7.94
CA LEU A 31 -3.80 7.59 -8.62
C LEU A 31 -3.26 6.69 -9.74
N LYS A 32 -2.31 7.20 -10.56
CA LYS A 32 -1.68 6.40 -11.62
C LYS A 32 -0.90 5.22 -11.06
N VAL A 33 -0.11 5.41 -10.01
CA VAL A 33 0.65 4.33 -9.37
C VAL A 33 -0.31 3.27 -8.83
N ALA A 34 -1.38 3.67 -8.13
CA ALA A 34 -2.38 2.74 -7.60
C ALA A 34 -3.06 1.91 -8.70
N ILE A 35 -3.45 2.54 -9.82
CA ILE A 35 -4.06 1.86 -10.97
C ILE A 35 -3.08 0.88 -11.62
N LEU A 36 -1.82 1.30 -11.83
CA LEU A 36 -0.81 0.45 -12.45
C LEU A 36 -0.48 -0.76 -11.58
N ALA A 37 -0.34 -0.55 -10.26
CA ALA A 37 -0.11 -1.61 -9.30
C ALA A 37 -1.24 -2.64 -9.30
N GLU A 38 -2.50 -2.19 -9.19
CA GLU A 38 -3.64 -3.11 -9.20
C GLU A 38 -3.77 -3.87 -10.54
N LYS A 39 -3.58 -3.16 -11.66
CA LYS A 39 -3.79 -3.73 -13.00
C LYS A 39 -2.75 -4.78 -13.37
N TYR A 40 -1.50 -4.60 -12.93
CA TYR A 40 -0.37 -5.40 -13.37
C TYR A 40 0.24 -6.29 -12.28
N ALA A 41 -0.27 -6.24 -11.05
CA ALA A 41 0.12 -7.17 -10.00
C ALA A 41 -0.04 -8.63 -10.44
N VAL A 42 1.07 -9.35 -10.45
CA VAL A 42 1.09 -10.82 -10.54
C VAL A 42 1.14 -11.41 -9.12
N ASP A 43 1.89 -10.76 -8.23
CA ASP A 43 1.94 -11.02 -6.79
C ASP A 43 1.25 -9.86 -6.04
N TYR A 44 0.26 -10.20 -5.21
CA TYR A 44 -0.47 -9.19 -4.45
C TYR A 44 0.25 -8.74 -3.17
N THR A 45 1.32 -9.42 -2.76
CA THR A 45 2.22 -8.89 -1.71
C THR A 45 2.91 -7.62 -2.21
N TRP A 46 3.38 -7.61 -3.46
CA TRP A 46 3.92 -6.42 -4.12
C TRP A 46 2.88 -5.29 -4.22
N TYR A 47 1.62 -5.61 -4.55
CA TYR A 47 0.55 -4.62 -4.56
C TYR A 47 0.38 -3.96 -3.18
N VAL A 48 0.34 -4.75 -2.10
CA VAL A 48 0.24 -4.25 -0.73
C VAL A 48 1.42 -3.32 -0.41
N ASP A 49 2.65 -3.72 -0.74
CA ASP A 49 3.85 -2.90 -0.49
C ASP A 49 3.80 -1.55 -1.22
N VAL A 50 3.34 -1.55 -2.48
CA VAL A 50 3.20 -0.32 -3.27
C VAL A 50 2.18 0.62 -2.64
N ILE A 51 1.00 0.13 -2.26
CA ILE A 51 -0.03 1.00 -1.67
C ILE A 51 0.38 1.51 -0.28
N LEU A 52 0.99 0.67 0.55
CA LEU A 52 1.48 1.10 1.86
C LEU A 52 2.60 2.15 1.72
N ASN A 53 3.49 1.99 0.73
CA ASN A 53 4.49 3.02 0.41
C ASN A 53 3.87 4.32 -0.13
N LEU A 54 2.83 4.26 -0.95
CA LEU A 54 2.09 5.46 -1.39
C LEU A 54 1.52 6.22 -0.20
N ILE A 55 0.89 5.52 0.75
CA ILE A 55 0.35 6.13 1.97
C ILE A 55 1.46 6.74 2.83
N ARG A 56 2.62 6.08 2.92
CA ARG A 56 3.78 6.57 3.66
C ARG A 56 4.37 7.84 3.06
N ILE A 57 4.52 7.90 1.74
CA ILE A 57 5.20 9.00 1.03
C ILE A 57 4.27 10.20 0.81
N ALA A 58 3.03 9.93 0.40
CA ALA A 58 2.10 10.94 -0.11
C ALA A 58 0.71 10.80 0.51
N GLY A 59 0.62 10.42 1.79
CA GLY A 59 -0.62 10.14 2.49
C GLY A 59 -1.71 11.21 2.34
N ASP A 60 -1.34 12.50 2.36
CA ASP A 60 -2.25 13.64 2.18
C ASP A 60 -2.93 13.67 0.79
N TYR A 61 -2.30 13.03 -0.21
CA TYR A 61 -2.75 12.95 -1.60
C TYR A 61 -3.39 11.59 -1.93
N VAL A 62 -3.45 10.67 -0.95
CA VAL A 62 -4.13 9.38 -1.12
C VAL A 62 -5.62 9.58 -0.88
N SER A 63 -6.41 9.46 -1.94
CA SER A 63 -7.87 9.54 -1.88
C SER A 63 -8.48 8.34 -1.14
N GLU A 64 -9.72 8.50 -0.69
CA GLU A 64 -10.41 7.42 0.03
C GLU A 64 -10.57 6.15 -0.81
N GLU A 65 -10.80 6.32 -2.12
CA GLU A 65 -10.95 5.21 -3.06
C GLU A 65 -9.73 4.28 -3.06
N VAL A 66 -8.52 4.83 -2.94
CA VAL A 66 -7.28 4.03 -2.94
C VAL A 66 -7.18 3.18 -1.68
N TRP A 67 -7.41 3.76 -0.50
CA TRP A 67 -7.26 3.00 0.75
C TRP A 67 -8.47 2.10 1.06
N TYR A 68 -9.66 2.42 0.56
CA TYR A 68 -10.77 1.45 0.51
C TYR A 68 -10.43 0.26 -0.39
N ARG A 69 -9.78 0.50 -1.53
CA ARG A 69 -9.48 -0.55 -2.50
C ARG A 69 -8.48 -1.57 -1.97
N VAL A 70 -7.42 -1.14 -1.27
CA VAL A 70 -6.47 -2.07 -0.66
C VAL A 70 -7.13 -2.96 0.39
N ILE A 71 -8.02 -2.41 1.22
CA ILE A 71 -8.81 -3.19 2.18
C ILE A 71 -9.66 -4.25 1.45
N GLN A 72 -10.39 -3.85 0.42
CA GLN A 72 -11.19 -4.79 -0.38
C GLN A 72 -10.35 -5.91 -1.00
N ILE A 73 -9.17 -5.60 -1.53
CA ILE A 73 -8.28 -6.60 -2.15
C ILE A 73 -7.76 -7.58 -1.09
N VAL A 74 -7.30 -7.08 0.06
CA VAL A 74 -6.79 -7.92 1.15
C VAL A 74 -7.87 -8.85 1.70
N ILE A 75 -9.10 -8.35 1.90
CA ILE A 75 -10.24 -9.19 2.36
C ILE A 75 -10.53 -10.31 1.36
N ASN A 76 -10.50 -10.02 0.06
CA ASN A 76 -10.86 -10.99 -0.97
C ASN A 76 -9.72 -11.93 -1.37
N ARG A 77 -8.53 -11.82 -0.74
CA ARG A 77 -7.35 -12.62 -1.06
C ARG A 77 -6.68 -13.15 0.21
N ASP A 78 -7.05 -14.37 0.57
CA ASP A 78 -6.54 -15.07 1.76
C ASP A 78 -5.01 -15.22 1.76
N ASP A 79 -4.39 -15.34 0.58
CA ASP A 79 -2.96 -15.51 0.40
C ASP A 79 -2.12 -14.30 0.85
N VAL A 80 -2.71 -13.10 0.92
CA VAL A 80 -2.00 -11.88 1.33
C VAL A 80 -2.39 -11.33 2.70
N GLN A 81 -3.42 -11.87 3.34
CA GLN A 81 -3.91 -11.35 4.64
C GLN A 81 -2.83 -11.35 5.72
N GLY A 82 -2.11 -12.47 5.88
CA GLY A 82 -1.04 -12.58 6.87
C GLY A 82 0.14 -11.65 6.59
N TYR A 83 0.50 -11.51 5.30
CA TYR A 83 1.54 -10.57 4.86
C TYR A 83 1.12 -9.12 5.15
N ALA A 84 -0.08 -8.73 4.74
CA ALA A 84 -0.61 -7.38 4.93
C ALA A 84 -0.71 -7.02 6.42
N ALA A 85 -1.17 -7.94 7.27
CA ALA A 85 -1.21 -7.75 8.73
C ALA A 85 0.18 -7.48 9.30
N LYS A 86 1.19 -8.26 8.88
CA LYS A 86 2.56 -8.05 9.32
C LYS A 86 3.15 -6.73 8.83
N THR A 87 3.06 -6.46 7.54
CA THR A 87 3.64 -5.25 6.93
C THR A 87 3.01 -3.99 7.50
N VAL A 88 1.69 -3.97 7.70
CA VAL A 88 1.02 -2.81 8.30
C VAL A 88 1.37 -2.65 9.78
N PHE A 89 1.51 -3.75 10.53
CA PHE A 89 1.95 -3.71 11.91
C PHE A 89 3.35 -3.06 12.03
N GLU A 90 4.30 -3.49 11.21
CA GLU A 90 5.64 -2.92 11.16
C GLU A 90 5.60 -1.43 10.74
N ALA A 91 4.77 -1.07 9.75
CA ALA A 91 4.61 0.32 9.32
C ALA A 91 4.05 1.24 10.42
N LEU A 92 3.13 0.75 11.25
CA LEU A 92 2.54 1.49 12.36
C LEU A 92 3.52 1.77 13.51
N GLN A 93 4.65 1.05 13.58
CA GLN A 93 5.69 1.31 14.59
C GLN A 93 6.50 2.58 14.29
N ALA A 94 6.40 3.15 13.09
CA ALA A 94 7.05 4.39 12.74
C ALA A 94 6.50 5.56 13.61
N PRO A 95 7.36 6.39 14.23
CA PRO A 95 6.91 7.50 15.08
C PRO A 95 6.03 8.52 14.36
N ALA A 96 6.23 8.68 13.05
CA ALA A 96 5.45 9.54 12.18
C ALA A 96 4.69 8.66 11.18
N CYS A 97 3.47 8.28 11.58
CA CYS A 97 2.56 7.48 10.77
C CYS A 97 1.40 8.34 10.28
N HIS A 98 1.13 8.32 8.97
CA HIS A 98 0.02 9.08 8.38
C HIS A 98 -1.34 8.51 8.83
N GLU A 99 -2.37 9.37 8.94
CA GLU A 99 -3.71 8.96 9.40
C GLU A 99 -4.31 7.82 8.54
N ASN A 100 -4.15 7.88 7.22
CA ASN A 100 -4.62 6.82 6.33
C ASN A 100 -3.92 5.47 6.59
N MET A 101 -2.67 5.46 7.05
CA MET A 101 -1.99 4.24 7.45
C MET A 101 -2.60 3.66 8.73
N VAL A 102 -2.97 4.53 9.68
CA VAL A 102 -3.67 4.12 10.91
C VAL A 102 -5.06 3.55 10.58
N LYS A 103 -5.79 4.15 9.63
CA LYS A 103 -7.10 3.64 9.17
C LYS A 103 -6.97 2.24 8.55
N VAL A 104 -6.05 2.07 7.61
CA VAL A 104 -5.81 0.79 6.93
C VAL A 104 -5.31 -0.25 7.92
N GLY A 105 -4.33 0.10 8.76
CA GLY A 105 -3.78 -0.81 9.76
C GLY A 105 -4.78 -1.21 10.84
N GLY A 106 -5.59 -0.28 11.33
CA GLY A 106 -6.65 -0.59 12.28
C GLY A 106 -7.65 -1.60 11.74
N TYR A 107 -8.05 -1.47 10.46
CA TYR A 107 -8.95 -2.42 9.83
C TYR A 107 -8.28 -3.79 9.59
N ILE A 108 -7.11 -3.81 8.95
CA ILE A 108 -6.40 -5.05 8.63
C ILE A 108 -6.03 -5.84 9.89
N LEU A 109 -5.53 -5.17 10.94
CA LEU A 109 -5.19 -5.84 12.19
C LEU A 109 -6.43 -6.27 12.98
N GLY A 110 -7.54 -5.53 12.87
CA GLY A 110 -8.81 -5.90 13.47
C GLY A 110 -9.36 -7.22 12.91
N GLU A 111 -9.24 -7.43 11.59
CA GLU A 111 -9.71 -8.63 10.91
C GLU A 111 -8.68 -9.79 10.94
N PHE A 112 -7.39 -9.48 10.76
CA PHE A 112 -6.36 -10.47 10.45
C PHE A 112 -5.17 -10.49 11.43
N GLY A 113 -5.20 -9.67 12.50
CA GLY A 113 -4.12 -9.60 13.48
C GLY A 113 -3.89 -10.93 14.23
N ASN A 114 -4.90 -11.80 14.30
CA ASN A 114 -4.78 -13.15 14.83
C ASN A 114 -3.76 -14.01 14.07
N LEU A 115 -3.52 -13.73 12.78
CA LEU A 115 -2.56 -14.47 11.95
C LEU A 115 -1.10 -14.20 12.35
N ILE A 116 -0.84 -13.06 13.01
CA ILE A 116 0.51 -12.65 13.42
C ILE A 116 0.72 -12.69 14.94
N ALA A 117 -0.32 -12.98 15.73
CA ALA A 117 -0.28 -12.97 17.21
C ALA A 117 0.75 -13.93 17.85
N GLY A 118 1.30 -14.88 17.09
CA GLY A 118 2.38 -15.78 17.53
C GLY A 118 3.76 -15.49 16.92
N ASP A 119 3.89 -14.47 16.06
CA ASP A 119 5.17 -14.08 15.47
C ASP A 119 5.98 -13.29 16.53
N PRO A 120 7.24 -13.66 16.82
CA PRO A 120 8.10 -12.93 17.77
C PRO A 120 8.31 -11.44 17.44
N ARG A 121 7.97 -11.03 16.22
CA ARG A 121 8.06 -9.65 15.73
C ARG A 121 6.76 -8.85 15.88
N SER A 122 5.69 -9.45 16.41
CA SER A 122 4.37 -8.83 16.66
C SER A 122 4.15 -8.49 18.14
#